data_AF-A0AAW5HDG9-F1
#
_entry.id   AF-A0AAW5HDG9-F1
#
_cell.length_a   1.000
_cell.length_b   1.000
_cell.length_c   1.000
_cell.angle_alpha   90.00
_cell.angle_beta   90.00
_cell.angle_gamma   90.00
#
_symmetry.space_group_name_H-M   'P 1'
#
loop_
_entity.id
_entity.type
_entity.pdbx_description
1 polymer ?
#
loop_
_entity_poly.entity_id
_entity_poly.type
_entity_poly.pdbx_seq_one_letter_code
_entity_poly.pdbx_strand_id
1 'polypeptide(L)'
;MNTQRNLLTAASLLFLLSSTAHAAVATIQKDTAWSADQEESAHDFKCPGDKVLVGRSHDGDENDPTKYLCGTVIQNGTALKKYNEVTTKADTTALCSAGKVLTGRGRSGDEKEPYWIHCAEFRDVWGDPLMVSFTDMLEGDESDHQLQCSTNGVFWGMQHIGDENKDTRYFCAKLF
;
A
#
# COMPACT_ATOMS: atom_id res chain seq x y z
N MET A 1 -43.27 51.93 -44.13
CA MET A 1 -42.62 51.80 -42.80
C MET A 1 -42.95 50.43 -42.26
N ASN A 2 -42.00 49.49 -42.29
CA ASN A 2 -42.16 48.19 -41.65
C ASN A 2 -40.78 47.71 -41.18
N THR A 3 -40.49 47.93 -39.90
CA THR A 3 -39.21 47.61 -39.27
C THR A 3 -39.39 46.32 -38.49
N GLN A 4 -38.93 45.19 -39.04
CA GLN A 4 -38.89 43.94 -38.28
C GLN A 4 -37.84 44.04 -37.17
N ARG A 5 -38.26 43.77 -35.93
CA ARG A 5 -37.41 43.72 -34.73
C ARG A 5 -36.81 42.32 -34.63
N ASN A 6 -35.49 42.22 -34.75
CA ASN A 6 -34.75 41.01 -34.39
C ASN A 6 -34.70 40.89 -32.86
N LEU A 7 -35.41 39.90 -32.32
CA LEU A 7 -35.25 39.43 -30.95
C LEU A 7 -34.14 38.37 -30.94
N LEU A 8 -32.94 38.77 -30.54
CA LEU A 8 -31.87 37.83 -30.18
C LEU A 8 -32.11 37.40 -28.73
N THR A 9 -32.66 36.20 -28.55
CA THR A 9 -32.72 35.51 -27.26
C THR A 9 -31.31 35.08 -26.85
N ALA A 10 -30.76 35.70 -25.81
CA ALA A 10 -29.52 35.26 -25.17
C ALA A 10 -29.81 34.00 -24.36
N ALA A 11 -29.49 32.82 -24.90
CA ALA A 11 -29.44 31.59 -24.14
C ALA A 11 -28.22 31.66 -23.19
N SER A 12 -28.48 31.77 -21.89
CA SER A 12 -27.44 31.72 -20.86
C SER A 12 -26.83 30.32 -20.85
N LEU A 13 -25.58 30.25 -21.30
CA LEU A 13 -24.75 29.05 -21.30
C LEU A 13 -24.31 28.77 -19.85
N LEU A 14 -25.03 27.87 -19.17
CA LEU A 14 -24.66 27.41 -17.83
C LEU A 14 -23.42 26.51 -17.97
N PHE A 15 -22.23 27.07 -17.81
CA PHE A 15 -21.00 26.29 -17.67
C PHE A 15 -21.11 25.50 -16.36
N LEU A 16 -21.48 24.23 -16.46
CA LEU A 16 -21.19 23.24 -15.43
C LEU A 16 -19.67 23.20 -15.30
N LEU A 17 -19.14 23.90 -14.29
CA LEU A 17 -17.80 23.67 -13.78
C LEU A 17 -17.82 22.24 -13.21
N SER A 18 -17.62 21.26 -14.09
CA SER A 18 -17.27 19.91 -13.70
C SER A 18 -15.92 20.07 -13.00
N SER A 19 -15.96 20.14 -11.68
CA SER A 19 -14.76 20.05 -10.86
C SER A 19 -14.16 18.69 -11.19
N THR A 20 -13.13 18.69 -12.02
CA THR A 20 -12.18 17.60 -12.07
C THR A 20 -11.58 17.54 -10.67
N ALA A 21 -12.20 16.76 -9.78
CA ALA A 21 -11.56 16.32 -8.56
C ALA A 21 -10.41 15.43 -9.05
N HIS A 22 -9.26 16.07 -9.23
CA HIS A 22 -8.05 15.42 -9.65
C HIS A 22 -7.72 14.42 -8.54
N ALA A 23 -7.75 13.12 -8.86
CA ALA A 23 -7.11 12.09 -8.05
C ALA A 23 -5.64 12.50 -7.89
N ALA A 24 -5.35 13.25 -6.83
CA ALA A 24 -4.05 13.79 -6.56
C ALA A 24 -3.21 12.61 -6.07
N VAL A 25 -2.21 12.22 -6.86
CA VAL A 25 -1.35 11.07 -6.56
C VAL A 25 -0.84 11.16 -5.13
N ALA A 26 -1.07 10.12 -4.33
CA ALA A 26 -0.49 10.03 -3.01
C ALA A 26 0.99 9.67 -3.12
N THR A 27 1.80 10.28 -2.27
CA THR A 27 3.23 10.04 -2.16
C THR A 27 3.53 9.28 -0.89
N ILE A 28 4.64 8.54 -0.87
CA ILE A 28 5.03 7.73 0.28
C ILE A 28 6.28 8.35 0.90
N GLN A 29 6.12 8.91 2.09
CA GLN A 29 7.24 9.34 2.90
C GLN A 29 7.72 8.16 3.74
N LYS A 30 8.76 7.48 3.26
CA LYS A 30 9.40 6.36 4.00
C LYS A 30 10.01 6.89 5.31
N ASP A 31 9.93 6.07 6.35
CA ASP A 31 10.62 6.35 7.61
C ASP A 31 12.13 6.22 7.41
N THR A 32 12.92 6.90 8.25
CA THR A 32 14.39 6.87 8.17
C THR A 32 15.00 5.68 8.89
N ALA A 33 14.22 4.98 9.70
CA ALA A 33 14.65 3.85 10.50
C ALA A 33 13.78 2.62 10.22
N TRP A 34 14.43 1.47 10.23
CA TRP A 34 13.79 0.16 10.25
C TRP A 34 13.17 -0.11 11.63
N SER A 35 12.24 -1.07 11.68
CA SER A 35 11.69 -1.59 12.93
C SER A 35 12.79 -2.20 13.81
N ALA A 36 12.45 -2.44 15.07
CA ALA A 36 13.20 -3.39 15.88
C ALA A 36 13.16 -4.79 15.24
N ASP A 37 14.12 -5.61 15.62
CA ASP A 37 14.27 -7.00 15.22
C ASP A 37 12.97 -7.76 15.51
N GLN A 38 12.50 -8.52 14.52
CA GLN A 38 11.38 -9.44 14.63
C GLN A 38 11.93 -10.86 14.48
N GLU A 39 11.54 -11.74 15.40
CA GLU A 39 11.82 -13.17 15.30
C GLU A 39 11.13 -13.71 14.04
N GLU A 40 11.88 -14.25 13.08
CA GLU A 40 11.31 -14.67 11.79
C GLU A 40 10.32 -15.83 11.93
N SER A 41 10.59 -16.74 12.87
CA SER A 41 9.75 -17.90 13.14
C SER A 41 8.41 -17.52 13.80
N ALA A 42 8.35 -16.42 14.54
CA ALA A 42 7.15 -16.06 15.30
C ALA A 42 7.05 -14.56 15.61
N HIS A 43 6.29 -13.84 14.79
CA HIS A 43 6.00 -12.43 15.02
C HIS A 43 4.67 -11.99 14.44
N ASP A 44 4.14 -10.89 14.98
CA ASP A 44 3.01 -10.16 14.40
C ASP A 44 3.36 -8.68 14.29
N PHE A 45 3.91 -8.28 13.15
CA PHE A 45 4.35 -6.90 12.93
C PHE A 45 3.28 -6.06 12.23
N LYS A 46 3.01 -4.89 12.79
CA LYS A 46 2.22 -3.82 12.17
C LYS A 46 3.00 -2.52 12.21
N CYS A 47 3.01 -1.80 11.08
CA CYS A 47 3.45 -0.43 11.05
C CYS A 47 2.61 0.41 12.02
N PRO A 48 3.24 1.26 12.86
CA PRO A 48 2.51 2.00 13.88
C PRO A 48 1.59 3.06 13.25
N GLY A 49 0.41 3.25 13.84
CA GLY A 49 -0.55 4.27 13.44
C GLY A 49 -1.10 4.08 12.02
N ASP A 50 -1.09 5.17 11.24
CA ASP A 50 -1.61 5.28 9.88
C ASP A 50 -0.54 5.02 8.81
N LYS A 51 0.38 4.07 9.06
CA LYS A 51 1.51 3.79 8.17
C LYS A 51 1.31 2.51 7.36
N VAL A 52 2.02 2.47 6.23
CA VAL A 52 2.06 1.34 5.29
C VAL A 52 3.42 0.65 5.34
N LEU A 53 3.44 -0.63 4.99
CA LEU A 53 4.67 -1.39 4.82
C LEU A 53 5.28 -1.09 3.44
N VAL A 54 6.56 -0.71 3.42
CA VAL A 54 7.27 -0.29 2.19
C VAL A 54 8.56 -1.05 1.95
N GLY A 55 9.02 -1.81 2.95
CA GLY A 55 10.23 -2.60 2.86
C GLY A 55 10.31 -3.71 3.90
N ARG A 56 11.11 -4.73 3.56
CA ARG A 56 11.53 -5.82 4.43
C ARG A 56 13.05 -5.97 4.28
N SER A 57 13.74 -6.23 5.38
CA SER A 57 15.11 -6.68 5.41
C SER A 57 15.18 -7.97 6.21
N HIS A 58 15.93 -8.92 5.70
CA HIS A 58 16.37 -10.10 6.44
C HIS A 58 17.81 -10.38 5.95
N ASP A 59 18.72 -10.61 6.89
CA ASP A 59 20.17 -10.70 6.65
C ASP A 59 20.69 -11.81 7.55
N GLY A 60 20.91 -13.00 6.98
CA GLY A 60 21.50 -14.13 7.68
C GLY A 60 20.86 -15.50 7.39
N ASP A 61 20.75 -16.35 8.40
CA ASP A 61 19.95 -17.59 8.29
C ASP A 61 18.59 -17.41 8.96
N GLU A 62 17.73 -18.44 8.95
CA GLU A 62 16.37 -18.42 9.50
C GLU A 62 16.29 -18.00 10.99
N ASN A 63 17.42 -17.94 11.70
CA ASN A 63 17.50 -17.47 13.08
C ASN A 63 17.83 -15.97 13.20
N ASP A 64 18.17 -15.31 12.09
CA ASP A 64 18.53 -13.91 12.05
C ASP A 64 17.29 -12.99 11.98
N PRO A 65 17.40 -11.75 12.48
CA PRO A 65 16.24 -10.92 12.69
C PRO A 65 15.67 -10.34 11.38
N THR A 66 14.36 -10.50 11.20
CA THR A 66 13.63 -9.76 10.16
C THR A 66 13.34 -8.33 10.63
N LYS A 67 13.52 -7.35 9.75
CA LYS A 67 13.18 -5.94 9.97
C LYS A 67 12.22 -5.42 8.91
N TYR A 68 11.42 -4.44 9.28
CA TYR A 68 10.42 -3.83 8.41
C TYR A 68 10.61 -2.32 8.30
N LEU A 69 10.37 -1.80 7.09
CA LEU A 69 10.36 -0.37 6.85
C LEU A 69 8.92 0.09 6.63
N CYS A 70 8.55 1.15 7.35
CA CYS A 70 7.23 1.75 7.25
C CYS A 70 7.30 3.09 6.50
N GLY A 71 6.14 3.55 6.02
CA GLY A 71 5.99 4.85 5.37
C GLY A 71 4.66 5.50 5.68
N THR A 72 4.64 6.83 5.61
CA THR A 72 3.42 7.64 5.75
C THR A 72 2.86 7.95 4.37
N VAL A 73 1.56 7.74 4.17
CA VAL A 73 0.88 8.12 2.93
C VAL A 73 0.54 9.60 2.99
N ILE A 74 1.05 10.39 2.05
CA ILE A 74 0.91 11.86 2.01
C ILE A 74 0.18 12.28 0.74
N GLN A 75 -0.84 13.12 0.87
CA GLN A 75 -1.47 13.80 -0.27
C GLN A 75 -1.62 15.28 0.06
N ASN A 76 -1.21 16.15 -0.86
CA ASN A 76 -1.23 17.61 -0.68
C ASN A 76 -0.58 18.06 0.65
N GLY A 77 0.51 17.41 1.05
CA GLY A 77 1.24 17.69 2.30
C GLY A 77 0.55 17.18 3.58
N THR A 78 -0.60 16.51 3.47
CA THR A 78 -1.36 15.96 4.59
C THR A 78 -1.13 14.46 4.72
N ALA A 79 -0.85 13.99 5.94
CA ALA A 79 -0.80 12.56 6.24
C ALA A 79 -2.21 11.97 6.24
N LEU A 80 -2.42 10.95 5.40
CA LEU A 80 -3.70 10.30 5.23
C LEU A 80 -3.95 9.25 6.31
N LYS A 81 -5.22 8.92 6.49
CA LYS A 81 -5.68 8.03 7.56
C LYS A 81 -5.97 6.64 7.05
N LYS A 82 -5.65 5.66 7.90
CA LYS A 82 -5.90 4.24 7.67
C LYS A 82 -7.32 3.87 8.12
N TYR A 83 -8.01 3.07 7.32
CA TYR A 83 -9.35 2.59 7.60
C TYR A 83 -9.49 1.10 7.29
N ASN A 84 -10.46 0.46 7.96
CA ASN A 84 -10.91 -0.89 7.64
C ASN A 84 -9.73 -1.88 7.55
N GLU A 85 -8.84 -1.86 8.55
CA GLU A 85 -7.72 -2.81 8.63
C GLU A 85 -8.27 -4.22 8.86
N VAL A 86 -7.82 -5.15 8.02
CA VAL A 86 -8.22 -6.56 8.05
C VAL A 86 -6.96 -7.42 8.04
N THR A 87 -7.06 -8.59 8.67
CA THR A 87 -6.00 -9.61 8.62
C THR A 87 -6.42 -10.70 7.65
N THR A 88 -5.53 -11.05 6.72
CA THR A 88 -5.74 -12.12 5.74
C THR A 88 -4.68 -13.18 5.94
N LYS A 89 -5.11 -14.41 6.24
CA LYS A 89 -4.24 -15.59 6.32
C LYS A 89 -4.09 -16.22 4.95
N ALA A 90 -2.90 -16.71 4.63
CA ALA A 90 -2.69 -17.55 3.46
C ALA A 90 -1.51 -18.49 3.67
N ASP A 91 -1.58 -19.65 3.03
CA ASP A 91 -0.53 -20.66 3.12
C ASP A 91 0.64 -20.32 2.18
N THR A 92 0.38 -19.68 1.04
CA THR A 92 1.39 -19.39 0.00
C THR A 92 1.33 -17.93 -0.46
N THR A 93 0.18 -17.50 -0.97
CA THR A 93 0.02 -16.13 -1.51
C THR A 93 -1.04 -15.38 -0.72
N ALA A 94 -0.64 -14.25 -0.13
CA ALA A 94 -1.53 -13.33 0.55
C ALA A 94 -1.56 -11.99 -0.20
N LEU A 95 -2.72 -11.63 -0.77
CA LEU A 95 -2.93 -10.34 -1.43
C LEU A 95 -3.95 -9.51 -0.65
N CYS A 96 -3.70 -8.21 -0.54
CA CYS A 96 -4.73 -7.31 -0.02
C CYS A 96 -5.91 -7.21 -0.98
N SER A 97 -7.13 -7.18 -0.42
CA SER A 97 -8.35 -6.95 -1.20
C SER A 97 -8.27 -5.61 -1.95
N ALA A 98 -9.08 -5.46 -3.00
CA ALA A 98 -9.15 -4.22 -3.78
C ALA A 98 -9.23 -2.97 -2.89
N GLY A 99 -8.44 -1.94 -3.21
CA GLY A 99 -8.38 -0.68 -2.46
C GLY A 99 -7.57 -0.72 -1.16
N LYS A 100 -7.00 -1.88 -0.78
CA LYS A 100 -6.17 -2.02 0.43
C LYS A 100 -4.72 -2.29 0.09
N VAL A 101 -3.82 -1.91 0.99
CA VAL A 101 -2.36 -2.16 0.91
C VAL A 101 -1.83 -2.70 2.23
N LEU A 102 -0.63 -3.29 2.22
CA LEU A 102 -0.03 -3.86 3.42
C LEU A 102 0.29 -2.79 4.44
N THR A 103 -0.12 -3.06 5.68
CA THR A 103 0.26 -2.30 6.87
C THR A 103 1.07 -3.16 7.85
N GLY A 104 1.23 -4.45 7.56
CA GLY A 104 1.99 -5.37 8.39
C GLY A 104 1.92 -6.80 7.87
N ARG A 105 2.66 -7.69 8.55
CA ARG A 105 2.60 -9.14 8.36
C ARG A 105 2.96 -9.86 9.65
N GLY A 106 2.57 -11.11 9.74
CA GLY A 106 3.01 -12.00 10.80
C GLY A 106 3.13 -13.43 10.34
N ARG A 107 3.67 -14.24 11.24
CA ARG A 107 3.83 -15.68 11.12
C ARG A 107 3.75 -16.30 12.52
N SER A 108 3.29 -17.54 12.62
CA SER A 108 3.25 -18.28 13.88
C SER A 108 4.03 -19.59 13.82
N GLY A 109 5.21 -19.65 14.42
CA GLY A 109 5.89 -20.92 14.70
C GLY A 109 6.30 -21.72 13.47
N ASP A 110 6.39 -23.05 13.68
CA ASP A 110 7.00 -24.01 12.75
C ASP A 110 6.51 -23.89 11.30
N GLU A 111 7.38 -24.30 10.38
CA GLU A 111 7.32 -24.12 8.92
C GLU A 111 5.97 -24.33 8.23
N LYS A 112 5.03 -25.03 8.87
CA LYS A 112 3.75 -25.44 8.30
C LYS A 112 2.59 -24.51 8.62
N GLU A 113 2.79 -23.54 9.50
CA GLU A 113 1.75 -22.61 9.93
C GLU A 113 1.62 -21.42 8.97
N PRO A 114 0.40 -20.89 8.78
CA PRO A 114 0.12 -19.90 7.76
C PRO A 114 0.71 -18.53 8.12
N TYR A 115 1.21 -17.85 7.10
CA TYR A 115 1.49 -16.43 7.17
C TYR A 115 0.18 -15.64 7.19
N TRP A 116 0.23 -14.43 7.74
CA TRP A 116 -0.83 -13.46 7.55
C TRP A 116 -0.31 -12.08 7.22
N ILE A 117 -1.11 -11.33 6.50
CA ILE A 117 -0.88 -9.92 6.20
C ILE A 117 -1.96 -9.07 6.84
N HIS A 118 -1.58 -7.86 7.23
CA HIS A 118 -2.51 -6.82 7.61
C HIS A 118 -2.68 -5.87 6.44
N CYS A 119 -3.92 -5.63 6.06
CA CYS A 119 -4.29 -4.85 4.90
C CYS A 119 -5.25 -3.75 5.31
N ALA A 120 -5.01 -2.53 4.84
CA ALA A 120 -5.92 -1.43 5.14
C ALA A 120 -6.13 -0.51 3.95
N GLU A 121 -7.28 0.16 3.97
CA GLU A 121 -7.66 1.20 3.02
C GLU A 121 -7.11 2.54 3.50
N PHE A 122 -6.66 3.37 2.57
CA PHE A 122 -6.33 4.76 2.83
C PHE A 122 -7.32 5.66 2.10
N ARG A 123 -7.69 6.76 2.74
CA ARG A 123 -8.62 7.74 2.17
C ARG A 123 -7.91 9.05 1.93
N ASP A 124 -8.23 9.68 0.82
CA ASP A 124 -7.74 11.00 0.44
C ASP A 124 -8.22 12.10 1.39
N VAL A 125 -7.78 13.34 1.14
CA VAL A 125 -8.16 14.49 1.98
C VAL A 125 -9.66 14.82 1.95
N TRP A 126 -10.42 14.24 1.03
CA TRP A 126 -11.87 14.38 0.91
C TRP A 126 -12.63 13.19 1.52
N GLY A 127 -11.92 12.14 1.92
CA GLY A 127 -12.48 10.95 2.55
C GLY A 127 -12.81 9.81 1.57
N ASP A 128 -12.42 9.92 0.30
CA ASP A 128 -12.64 8.88 -0.70
C ASP A 128 -11.49 7.86 -0.68
N PRO A 129 -11.75 6.55 -0.88
CA PRO A 129 -10.70 5.54 -0.92
C PRO A 129 -9.71 5.78 -2.06
N LEU A 130 -8.42 5.71 -1.76
CA LEU A 130 -7.37 5.74 -2.77
C LEU A 130 -7.43 4.51 -3.66
N MET A 131 -7.17 4.72 -4.94
CA MET A 131 -7.00 3.63 -5.89
C MET A 131 -5.63 3.00 -5.72
N VAL A 132 -5.59 1.66 -5.75
CA VAL A 132 -4.36 0.87 -5.71
C VAL A 132 -4.06 0.36 -7.12
N SER A 133 -2.90 0.70 -7.67
CA SER A 133 -2.45 0.21 -8.98
C SER A 133 -1.17 -0.59 -8.83
N PHE A 134 -1.22 -1.86 -9.23
CA PHE A 134 -0.05 -2.73 -9.26
C PHE A 134 1.06 -2.14 -10.14
N THR A 135 2.30 -2.21 -9.67
CA THR A 135 3.46 -1.72 -10.41
C THR A 135 4.42 -2.81 -10.81
N ASP A 136 4.88 -3.59 -9.84
CA ASP A 136 5.99 -4.53 -10.00
C ASP A 136 5.98 -5.59 -8.90
N MET A 137 6.79 -6.63 -9.08
CA MET A 137 7.02 -7.68 -8.11
C MET A 137 8.50 -7.70 -7.78
N LEU A 138 8.81 -7.75 -6.49
CA LEU A 138 10.16 -7.93 -5.98
C LEU A 138 10.31 -9.36 -5.51
N GLU A 139 11.47 -9.94 -5.75
CA GLU A 139 11.83 -11.31 -5.36
C GLU A 139 13.17 -11.25 -4.63
N GLY A 140 13.27 -11.97 -3.52
CA GLY A 140 14.50 -12.10 -2.75
C GLY A 140 14.55 -13.45 -2.08
N ASP A 141 15.76 -14.01 -2.03
CA ASP A 141 16.08 -15.23 -1.29
C ASP A 141 15.86 -14.96 0.19
N GLU A 142 15.03 -15.76 0.86
CA GLU A 142 14.65 -15.50 2.25
C GLU A 142 15.79 -15.31 3.22
N SER A 143 16.93 -15.98 2.98
CA SER A 143 18.12 -15.90 3.84
C SER A 143 18.83 -14.54 3.76
N ASP A 144 18.83 -13.85 2.62
CA ASP A 144 19.55 -12.57 2.51
C ASP A 144 18.91 -11.66 1.48
N HIS A 145 17.98 -10.81 1.95
CA HIS A 145 17.47 -9.74 1.11
C HIS A 145 17.01 -8.51 1.88
N GLN A 146 17.25 -7.37 1.22
CA GLN A 146 16.59 -6.11 1.53
C GLN A 146 15.70 -5.69 0.35
N LEU A 147 14.40 -5.90 0.48
CA LEU A 147 13.41 -5.54 -0.53
C LEU A 147 12.68 -4.27 -0.14
N GLN A 148 12.58 -3.33 -1.09
CA GLN A 148 11.76 -2.13 -0.94
C GLN A 148 11.12 -1.78 -2.27
N CYS A 149 9.84 -1.42 -2.24
CA CYS A 149 9.20 -0.88 -3.45
C CYS A 149 9.90 0.39 -3.92
N SER A 150 9.80 0.62 -5.24
CA SER A 150 10.25 1.84 -5.92
C SER A 150 9.69 3.11 -5.26
N THR A 151 10.21 4.29 -5.63
CA THR A 151 9.75 5.56 -5.07
C THR A 151 8.22 5.71 -5.17
N ASN A 152 7.59 6.09 -4.06
CA ASN A 152 6.13 6.13 -3.87
C ASN A 152 5.39 4.79 -3.98
N GLY A 153 6.11 3.67 -3.96
CA GLY A 153 5.55 2.33 -3.93
C GLY A 153 5.32 1.83 -2.51
N VAL A 154 4.32 0.97 -2.36
CA VAL A 154 3.95 0.28 -1.12
C VAL A 154 3.79 -1.20 -1.40
N PHE A 155 3.95 -2.05 -0.38
CA PHE A 155 3.58 -3.45 -0.51
C PHE A 155 2.05 -3.59 -0.58
N TRP A 156 1.58 -4.44 -1.48
CA TRP A 156 0.17 -4.75 -1.73
C TRP A 156 -0.14 -6.24 -1.47
N GLY A 157 0.86 -7.10 -1.57
CA GLY A 157 0.76 -8.50 -1.19
C GLY A 157 2.12 -9.09 -0.91
N MET A 158 2.11 -10.36 -0.53
CA MET A 158 3.29 -11.20 -0.53
C MET A 158 2.96 -12.61 -1.03
N GLN A 159 3.97 -13.28 -1.54
CA GLN A 159 3.95 -14.70 -1.83
C GLN A 159 5.20 -15.32 -1.24
N HIS A 160 5.03 -16.37 -0.47
CA HIS A 160 6.10 -17.19 0.05
C HIS A 160 5.98 -18.58 -0.59
N ILE A 161 7.04 -19.06 -1.23
CA ILE A 161 7.00 -20.31 -2.03
C ILE A 161 7.86 -21.37 -1.36
N GLY A 162 7.25 -22.35 -0.69
CA GLY A 162 7.94 -23.57 -0.23
C GLY A 162 8.29 -23.57 1.27
N ASP A 163 9.39 -24.23 1.62
CA ASP A 163 10.00 -24.32 2.96
C ASP A 163 11.14 -23.29 3.09
N GLU A 164 11.60 -23.00 4.30
CA GLU A 164 12.31 -21.78 4.79
C GLU A 164 13.61 -21.34 4.08
N ASN A 165 13.94 -21.89 2.91
CA ASN A 165 15.10 -21.54 2.10
C ASN A 165 14.75 -21.19 0.65
N LYS A 166 13.59 -20.56 0.42
CA LYS A 166 13.10 -20.22 -0.93
C LYS A 166 12.66 -18.76 -1.04
N ASP A 167 12.36 -18.35 -2.26
CA ASP A 167 12.08 -16.95 -2.58
C ASP A 167 10.80 -16.43 -1.90
N THR A 168 10.94 -15.33 -1.16
CA THR A 168 9.80 -14.47 -0.77
C THR A 168 9.64 -13.37 -1.81
N ARG A 169 8.40 -13.22 -2.28
CA ARG A 169 7.99 -12.22 -3.25
C ARG A 169 7.10 -11.18 -2.59
N TYR A 170 7.33 -9.93 -2.94
CA TYR A 170 6.47 -8.81 -2.56
C TYR A 170 5.87 -8.16 -3.79
N PHE A 171 4.55 -7.97 -3.77
CA PHE A 171 3.84 -7.26 -4.83
C PHE A 171 3.80 -5.78 -4.47
N CYS A 172 4.29 -4.92 -5.35
CA CYS A 172 4.33 -3.48 -5.17
C CYS A 172 3.15 -2.80 -5.89
N ALA A 173 2.70 -1.69 -5.32
CA ALA A 173 1.65 -0.85 -5.89
C ALA A 173 1.88 0.63 -5.62
N LYS A 174 1.19 1.50 -6.37
CA LYS A 174 1.07 2.94 -6.14
C LYS A 174 -0.37 3.32 -5.76
N LEU A 175 -0.49 4.45 -5.06
CA LEU A 175 -1.75 4.99 -4.54
C LEU A 175 -2.14 6.28 -5.28
N PHE A 176 -3.40 6.38 -5.70
CA PHE A 176 -3.94 7.51 -6.49
C PHE A 176 -5.25 8.03 -5.92
#